data_AF-A0A1I4G7R3-F1
#
_entry.id   AF-A0A1I4G7R3-F1
#
_cell.length_a   1.000
_cell.length_b   1.000
_cell.length_c   1.000
_cell.angle_alpha   90.00
_cell.angle_beta   90.00
_cell.angle_gamma   90.00
#
_symmetry.space_group_name_H-M   'P 1'
#
loop_
_entity.id
_entity.type
_entity.pdbx_description
1 polymer ?
#
loop_
_entity_poly.entity_id
_entity_poly.type
_entity_poly.pdbx_seq_one_letter_code
_entity_poly.pdbx_strand_id
1 'polypeptide(L)'
;MERKPKVTQQAVDAACEQLQQAGKNATVNAVIAITGGSFSTVGAMVKAWRAVQQKKDAPAIDMPQSITNAMYQATTVVWEAAASLARERIESVRTEAQEAIEQSRSELSEYMDAIARLEQQLDKNRQSLALAEKRLVIATSEIAQLNTHKTALETRLADRDSALNQLREDHSKLQADLVVIAKIGKDKQ
;
A
#
# COMPACT_ATOMS: atom_id res chain seq x y z
N MET A 1 -14.29 -66.76 -13.94
CA MET A 1 -13.46 -66.90 -15.15
C MET A 1 -12.92 -65.52 -15.51
N GLU A 2 -11.70 -65.21 -15.10
CA GLU A 2 -11.04 -63.94 -15.47
C GLU A 2 -10.77 -63.91 -16.98
N ARG A 3 -11.23 -62.85 -17.66
CA ARG A 3 -10.86 -62.60 -19.06
C ARG A 3 -9.42 -62.09 -19.09
N LYS A 4 -8.51 -62.85 -19.71
CA LYS A 4 -7.13 -62.39 -19.98
C LYS A 4 -7.18 -61.03 -20.71
N PRO A 5 -6.32 -60.07 -20.34
CA PRO A 5 -6.33 -58.73 -20.95
C PRO A 5 -6.07 -58.81 -22.46
N LYS A 6 -6.77 -57.96 -23.22
CA LYS A 6 -6.61 -57.83 -24.68
C LYS A 6 -5.25 -57.20 -24.97
N VAL A 7 -4.44 -57.83 -25.81
CA VAL A 7 -3.14 -57.31 -26.25
C VAL A 7 -3.33 -55.96 -26.95
N THR A 8 -2.43 -55.01 -26.66
CA THR A 8 -2.45 -53.65 -27.21
C THR A 8 -1.31 -53.42 -28.21
N GLN A 9 -1.50 -52.48 -29.15
CA GLN A 9 -0.48 -52.12 -30.13
C GLN A 9 0.82 -51.65 -29.44
N GLN A 10 0.71 -50.82 -28.40
CA GLN A 10 1.86 -50.31 -27.67
C GLN A 10 2.72 -51.42 -27.04
N ALA A 11 2.09 -52.47 -26.52
CA ALA A 11 2.82 -53.62 -25.97
C ALA A 11 3.55 -54.41 -27.06
N VAL A 12 2.93 -54.54 -28.24
CA VAL A 12 3.54 -55.17 -29.42
C VAL A 12 4.72 -54.35 -29.94
N ASP A 13 4.58 -53.02 -30.01
CA ASP A 13 5.64 -52.11 -30.45
C ASP A 13 6.86 -52.19 -29.53
N ALA A 14 6.64 -52.13 -28.21
CA ALA A 14 7.70 -52.27 -27.21
C ALA A 14 8.40 -53.63 -27.28
N ALA A 15 7.66 -54.72 -27.49
CA ALA A 15 8.23 -56.05 -27.66
C ALA A 15 9.04 -56.18 -28.98
N CYS A 16 8.58 -55.57 -30.06
CA CYS A 16 9.33 -55.50 -31.32
C CYS A 16 10.64 -54.74 -31.15
N GLU A 17 10.62 -53.59 -30.46
CA GLU A 17 11.82 -52.79 -30.16
C GLU A 17 12.80 -53.53 -29.25
N GLN A 18 12.31 -54.21 -28.21
CA GLN A 18 13.12 -55.03 -27.33
C GLN A 18 13.83 -56.16 -28.10
N LEU A 19 13.14 -56.81 -29.04
CA LEU A 19 13.73 -57.85 -29.89
C LEU A 19 14.81 -57.27 -30.81
N GLN A 20 14.57 -56.10 -31.41
CA GLN A 20 15.56 -55.42 -32.25
C GLN A 20 16.81 -55.00 -31.46
N GLN A 21 16.64 -54.41 -30.27
CA GLN A 21 17.77 -54.03 -29.41
C GLN A 21 18.61 -55.23 -28.97
N ALA A 22 17.97 -56.39 -28.81
CA ALA A 22 18.65 -57.66 -28.53
C ALA A 22 19.28 -58.32 -29.78
N GLY A 23 19.27 -57.66 -30.94
CA GLY A 23 19.78 -58.19 -32.20
C GLY A 23 18.97 -59.34 -32.78
N LYS A 24 17.71 -59.54 -32.33
CA LYS A 24 16.81 -60.61 -32.75
C LYS A 24 15.74 -60.09 -33.70
N ASN A 25 15.31 -60.94 -34.63
CA ASN A 25 14.23 -60.60 -35.54
C ASN A 25 12.88 -60.52 -34.80
N ALA A 26 12.18 -59.38 -34.94
CA ALA A 26 10.82 -59.17 -34.45
C ALA A 26 9.79 -59.99 -35.25
N THR A 27 9.83 -61.32 -35.09
CA THR A 27 8.86 -62.26 -35.67
C THR A 27 7.59 -62.29 -34.84
N VAL A 28 6.44 -62.56 -35.49
CA VAL A 28 5.15 -62.61 -34.80
C VAL A 28 5.15 -63.60 -33.64
N ASN A 29 5.82 -64.76 -33.78
CA ASN A 29 5.95 -65.75 -32.71
C ASN A 29 6.79 -65.25 -31.53
N ALA A 30 7.90 -64.55 -31.79
CA ALA A 30 8.74 -63.99 -30.74
C ALA A 30 8.03 -62.88 -29.97
N VAL A 31 7.21 -62.08 -30.66
CA VAL A 31 6.40 -61.03 -30.03
C VAL A 31 5.27 -61.64 -29.20
N ILE A 32 4.58 -62.67 -29.70
CA ILE A 32 3.55 -63.41 -28.93
C ILE A 32 4.13 -64.03 -27.65
N ALA A 33 5.38 -64.52 -27.68
CA ALA A 33 6.03 -65.05 -26.49
C ALA A 33 6.24 -64.00 -25.39
N ILE A 34 6.29 -62.70 -25.76
CA ILE A 34 6.48 -61.57 -24.84
C ILE A 34 5.13 -60.97 -24.42
N THR A 35 4.23 -60.72 -25.38
CA THR A 35 2.98 -59.98 -25.15
C THR A 35 1.76 -60.87 -24.90
N GLY A 36 1.85 -62.16 -25.24
CA GLY A 36 0.70 -63.04 -25.39
C GLY A 36 -0.17 -62.67 -26.61
N GLY A 37 -1.34 -63.29 -26.72
CA GLY A 37 -2.34 -63.02 -27.77
C GLY A 37 -2.40 -64.06 -28.89
N SER A 38 -3.39 -63.93 -29.78
CA SER A 38 -3.53 -64.79 -30.95
C SER A 38 -2.65 -64.32 -32.10
N PHE A 39 -2.22 -65.27 -32.95
CA PHE A 39 -1.36 -65.00 -34.10
C PHE A 39 -1.95 -63.98 -35.07
N SER A 40 -3.27 -64.01 -35.30
CA SER A 40 -3.96 -63.05 -36.16
C SER A 40 -3.93 -61.63 -35.58
N THR A 41 -4.12 -61.47 -34.28
CA THR A 41 -4.15 -60.17 -33.61
C THR A 41 -2.76 -59.54 -33.56
N VAL A 42 -1.77 -60.28 -33.05
CA VAL A 42 -0.40 -59.78 -32.94
C VAL A 42 0.23 -59.63 -34.33
N GLY A 43 -0.08 -60.51 -35.27
CA GLY A 43 0.41 -60.42 -36.64
C GLY A 43 0.00 -59.12 -37.35
N ALA A 44 -1.25 -58.67 -37.16
CA ALA A 44 -1.70 -57.38 -37.67
C ALA A 44 -0.94 -56.21 -37.03
N MET A 45 -0.70 -56.27 -35.72
CA MET A 45 0.00 -55.23 -34.96
C MET A 45 1.49 -55.14 -35.32
N VAL A 46 2.18 -56.27 -35.47
CA VAL A 46 3.59 -56.34 -35.91
C VAL A 46 3.74 -55.82 -37.35
N LYS A 47 2.76 -56.12 -38.23
CA LYS A 47 2.75 -55.59 -39.60
C LYS A 47 2.61 -54.06 -39.61
N ALA A 48 1.73 -53.52 -38.77
CA ALA A 48 1.57 -52.07 -38.62
C ALA A 48 2.86 -51.40 -38.12
N TRP A 49 3.50 -51.98 -37.12
CA TRP A 49 4.79 -51.50 -36.62
C TRP A 49 5.89 -51.52 -37.70
N ARG A 50 6.02 -52.60 -38.47
CA ARG A 50 6.99 -52.68 -39.57
C ARG A 50 6.76 -51.60 -40.64
N ALA A 51 5.50 -51.28 -40.94
CA ALA A 51 5.16 -50.22 -41.89
C ALA A 51 5.57 -48.83 -41.39
N VAL A 52 5.55 -48.60 -40.06
CA VAL A 52 6.04 -47.35 -39.45
C VAL A 52 7.56 -47.27 -39.52
N GLN A 53 8.27 -48.38 -39.24
CA GLN A 53 9.74 -48.41 -39.32
C GLN A 53 10.23 -48.17 -40.76
N GLN A 54 9.59 -48.79 -41.75
CA GLN A 54 9.91 -48.56 -43.18
C GLN A 54 9.76 -47.09 -43.62
N LYS A 55 8.88 -46.31 -42.98
CA LYS A 55 8.75 -44.87 -43.25
C LYS A 55 9.84 -44.05 -42.57
N LYS A 56 10.34 -44.49 -41.41
CA LYS A 56 11.47 -43.86 -40.71
C LYS A 56 12.80 -44.11 -41.42
N ASP A 57 12.95 -45.28 -42.03
CA ASP A 57 14.14 -45.69 -42.80
C ASP A 57 14.13 -45.20 -44.26
N ALA A 58 13.20 -44.33 -44.64
CA ALA A 58 13.24 -43.68 -45.95
C ALA A 58 14.53 -42.84 -46.05
N PRO A 59 15.30 -42.95 -47.15
CA PRO A 59 16.57 -42.24 -47.27
C PRO A 59 16.35 -40.74 -47.14
N ALA A 60 17.06 -40.12 -46.19
CA ALA A 60 17.07 -38.68 -46.02
C ALA A 60 17.53 -38.05 -47.34
N ILE A 61 16.69 -37.18 -47.92
CA ILE A 61 17.07 -36.39 -49.09
C ILE A 61 18.22 -35.49 -48.65
N ASP A 62 19.41 -35.72 -49.20
CA ASP A 62 20.60 -34.92 -48.88
C ASP A 62 20.44 -33.52 -49.48
N MET A 63 20.43 -32.51 -48.62
CA MET A 63 20.13 -31.15 -49.03
C MET A 63 21.38 -30.52 -49.67
N PRO A 64 21.30 -29.99 -50.90
CA PRO A 64 22.44 -29.39 -51.58
C PRO A 64 23.12 -28.32 -50.72
N GLN A 65 24.46 -28.33 -50.69
CA GLN A 65 25.28 -27.43 -49.87
C GLN A 65 24.92 -25.94 -50.06
N SER A 66 24.52 -25.55 -51.27
CA SER A 66 24.11 -24.19 -51.60
C SER A 66 22.85 -23.75 -50.83
N ILE A 67 21.88 -24.65 -50.66
CA ILE A 67 20.65 -24.39 -49.89
C ILE A 67 20.97 -24.28 -48.41
N THR A 68 21.83 -25.17 -47.90
CA THR A 68 22.27 -25.15 -46.50
C THR A 68 23.03 -23.86 -46.17
N ASN A 69 23.93 -23.41 -47.05
CA ASN A 69 24.65 -22.15 -46.88
C ASN A 69 23.70 -20.93 -46.92
N ALA A 70 22.72 -20.93 -47.83
CA ALA A 70 21.71 -19.88 -47.90
C ALA A 70 20.85 -19.84 -46.62
N MET A 71 20.47 -21.00 -46.07
CA MET A 71 19.78 -21.09 -44.79
C MET A 71 20.62 -20.51 -43.64
N TYR A 72 21.90 -20.88 -43.54
CA TYR A 72 22.78 -20.33 -42.50
C TYR A 72 22.88 -18.81 -42.58
N GLN A 73 23.09 -18.27 -43.79
CA GLN A 73 23.15 -16.82 -44.00
C GLN A 73 21.84 -16.13 -43.59
N ALA A 74 20.69 -16.67 -44.01
CA ALA A 74 19.38 -16.14 -43.62
C ALA A 74 19.18 -16.18 -42.10
N THR A 75 19.61 -17.26 -41.45
CA THR A 75 19.49 -17.40 -39.99
C THR A 75 20.37 -16.38 -39.25
N THR A 76 21.58 -16.12 -39.73
CA THR A 76 22.47 -15.09 -39.17
C THR A 76 21.83 -13.71 -39.28
N VAL A 77 21.29 -13.34 -40.45
CA VAL A 77 20.63 -12.04 -40.65
C VAL A 77 19.42 -11.89 -39.72
N VAL A 78 18.58 -12.92 -39.60
CA VAL A 78 17.43 -12.91 -38.69
C VAL A 78 17.88 -12.78 -37.23
N TRP A 79 18.94 -13.49 -36.84
CA TRP A 79 19.49 -13.42 -35.50
C TRP A 79 20.07 -12.04 -35.18
N GLU A 80 20.83 -11.45 -36.10
CA GLU A 80 21.37 -10.10 -35.94
C GLU A 80 20.27 -9.04 -35.83
N ALA A 81 19.23 -9.13 -36.67
CA ALA A 81 18.08 -8.24 -36.59
C ALA A 81 17.33 -8.40 -35.26
N ALA A 82 17.08 -9.64 -34.82
CA ALA A 82 16.43 -9.91 -33.55
C ALA A 82 17.26 -9.43 -32.35
N ALA A 83 18.57 -9.66 -32.37
CA ALA A 83 19.49 -9.20 -31.33
C ALA A 83 19.58 -7.67 -31.29
N SER A 84 19.56 -7.01 -32.45
CA SER A 84 19.52 -5.55 -32.52
C SER A 84 18.25 -4.98 -31.92
N LEU A 85 17.09 -5.51 -32.32
CA LEU A 85 15.79 -5.08 -31.78
C LEU A 85 15.69 -5.33 -30.27
N ALA A 86 16.20 -6.47 -29.79
CA ALA A 86 16.24 -6.78 -28.37
C ALA A 86 17.11 -5.79 -27.59
N ARG A 87 18.31 -5.43 -28.11
CA ARG A 87 19.18 -4.42 -27.50
C ARG A 87 18.51 -3.06 -27.44
N GLU A 88 17.92 -2.60 -28.54
CA GLU A 88 17.19 -1.33 -28.60
C GLU A 88 16.06 -1.28 -27.58
N ARG A 89 15.27 -2.35 -27.49
CA ARG A 89 14.17 -2.44 -26.52
C ARG A 89 14.67 -2.49 -25.07
N ILE A 90 15.79 -3.15 -24.79
CA ILE A 90 16.40 -3.14 -23.46
C ILE A 90 16.85 -1.73 -23.08
N GLU A 91 17.48 -0.99 -23.99
CA GLU A 91 17.92 0.37 -23.72
C GLU A 91 16.75 1.35 -23.59
N SER A 92 15.69 1.20 -24.39
CA SER A 92 14.44 1.97 -24.22
C SER A 92 13.80 1.70 -22.85
N VAL A 93 13.67 0.44 -22.43
CA VAL A 93 13.12 0.11 -21.10
C VAL A 93 14.01 0.63 -19.97
N ARG A 94 15.34 0.58 -20.12
CA ARG A 94 16.27 1.13 -19.13
C ARG A 94 16.15 2.64 -18.99
N THR A 95 16.06 3.34 -20.12
CA THR A 95 15.94 4.81 -20.14
C THR A 95 14.60 5.24 -19.54
N GLU A 96 13.49 4.64 -19.96
CA GLU A 96 12.16 4.90 -19.39
C GLU A 96 12.11 4.60 -17.88
N ALA A 97 12.69 3.48 -17.44
CA ALA A 97 12.76 3.15 -16.03
C ALA A 97 13.59 4.16 -15.22
N GLN A 98 14.72 4.63 -15.79
CA GLN A 98 15.56 5.61 -15.14
C GLN A 98 14.86 6.98 -15.03
N GLU A 99 14.16 7.40 -16.09
CA GLU A 99 13.34 8.62 -16.09
C GLU A 99 12.22 8.54 -15.06
N ALA A 100 11.51 7.41 -14.99
CA ALA A 100 10.46 7.19 -13.99
C ALA A 100 10.99 7.22 -12.55
N ILE A 101 12.17 6.63 -12.31
CA ILE A 101 12.84 6.69 -11.00
C ILE A 101 13.21 8.13 -10.64
N GLU A 102 13.78 8.88 -11.58
CA GLU A 102 14.19 10.26 -11.33
C GLU A 102 12.98 11.17 -11.08
N GLN A 103 11.92 11.02 -11.86
CA GLN A 103 10.66 11.73 -11.64
C GLN A 103 10.09 11.40 -10.25
N SER A 104 10.03 10.11 -9.88
CA SER A 104 9.53 9.69 -8.57
C SER A 104 10.37 10.24 -7.43
N ARG A 105 11.70 10.33 -7.60
CA ARG A 105 12.59 10.94 -6.61
C ARG A 105 12.37 12.45 -6.48
N SER A 106 12.18 13.15 -7.60
CA SER A 106 11.87 14.58 -7.59
C SER A 106 10.55 14.84 -6.86
N GLU A 107 9.50 14.10 -7.19
CA GLU A 107 8.19 14.21 -6.52
C GLU A 107 8.31 13.90 -5.02
N LEU A 108 9.04 12.85 -4.64
CA LEU A 108 9.29 12.53 -3.23
C LEU A 108 9.99 13.67 -2.50
N SER A 109 11.01 14.28 -3.12
CA SER A 109 11.74 15.42 -2.54
C SER A 109 10.80 16.60 -2.30
N GLU A 110 9.95 16.94 -3.29
CA GLU A 110 8.97 18.02 -3.15
C GLU A 110 7.97 17.76 -2.03
N TYR A 111 7.47 16.52 -1.91
CA TYR A 111 6.58 16.14 -0.82
C TYR A 111 7.28 16.21 0.54
N MET A 112 8.54 15.79 0.64
CA MET A 112 9.32 15.89 1.87
C MET A 112 9.53 17.34 2.30
N ASP A 113 9.86 18.23 1.37
CA ASP A 113 10.00 19.66 1.65
C ASP A 113 8.67 20.30 2.08
N ALA A 114 7.56 19.91 1.45
CA ALA A 114 6.22 20.35 1.82
C ALA A 114 5.85 19.88 3.23
N ILE A 115 6.14 18.63 3.58
CA ILE A 115 5.92 18.07 4.93
C ILE A 115 6.74 18.84 5.95
N ALA A 116 8.04 19.03 5.73
CA ALA A 116 8.91 19.76 6.66
C ALA A 116 8.41 21.19 6.91
N ARG A 117 7.95 21.88 5.85
CA ARG A 117 7.33 23.21 5.96
C ARG A 117 6.05 23.18 6.79
N LEU A 118 5.16 22.22 6.54
CA LEU A 118 3.89 22.08 7.26
C LEU A 118 4.13 21.75 8.74
N GLU A 119 5.08 20.87 9.05
CA GLU A 119 5.48 20.56 10.42
C GLU A 119 6.00 21.80 11.16
N GLN A 120 6.83 22.61 10.51
CA GLN A 120 7.31 23.86 11.09
C GLN A 120 6.16 24.87 11.34
N GLN A 121 5.20 24.96 10.41
CA GLN A 121 4.02 25.81 10.60
C GLN A 121 3.15 25.31 11.75
N LEU A 122 2.97 24.01 11.86
CA LEU A 122 2.20 23.37 12.92
C LEU A 122 2.82 23.66 14.29
N ASP A 123 4.15 23.53 14.41
CA ASP A 123 4.84 23.84 15.67
C ASP A 123 4.70 25.32 16.06
N LYS A 124 4.89 26.24 15.10
CA LYS A 124 4.65 27.68 15.33
C LYS A 124 3.22 27.97 15.79
N ASN A 125 2.23 27.33 15.16
CA ASN A 125 0.83 27.49 15.53
C ASN A 125 0.55 26.94 16.94
N ARG A 126 1.13 25.80 17.31
CA ARG A 126 1.03 25.24 18.67
C ARG A 126 1.62 26.18 19.71
N GLN A 127 2.80 26.75 19.44
CA GLN A 127 3.43 27.72 20.34
C GLN A 127 2.57 28.99 20.49
N SER A 128 2.02 29.49 19.39
CA SER A 128 1.13 30.66 19.41
C SER A 128 -0.15 30.38 20.21
N LEU A 129 -0.75 29.21 20.02
CA LEU A 129 -1.94 28.78 20.75
C LEU A 129 -1.66 28.67 22.25
N ALA A 130 -0.57 28.02 22.65
CA ALA A 130 -0.18 27.91 24.05
C ALA A 130 0.05 29.28 24.71
N LEU A 131 0.64 30.23 23.98
CA LEU A 131 0.81 31.60 24.47
C LEU A 131 -0.55 32.32 24.61
N ALA A 132 -1.44 32.16 23.64
CA ALA A 132 -2.78 32.74 23.68
C ALA A 132 -3.62 32.19 24.84
N GLU A 133 -3.57 30.87 25.07
CA GLU A 133 -4.21 30.21 26.21
C GLU A 133 -3.68 30.74 27.55
N LYS A 134 -2.35 30.87 27.68
CA LYS A 134 -1.74 31.44 28.89
C LYS A 134 -2.22 32.88 29.13
N ARG A 135 -2.30 33.70 28.08
CA ARG A 135 -2.82 35.07 28.16
C ARG A 135 -4.30 35.09 28.56
N LEU A 136 -5.11 34.18 28.02
CA LEU A 136 -6.53 34.05 28.36
C LEU A 136 -6.71 33.74 29.86
N VAL A 137 -5.92 32.80 30.40
CA VAL A 137 -5.96 32.45 31.83
C VAL A 137 -5.59 33.66 32.70
N ILE A 138 -4.52 34.39 32.34
CA ILE A 138 -4.11 35.60 33.08
C ILE A 138 -5.22 36.65 33.04
N ALA A 139 -5.73 36.98 31.87
CA ALA A 139 -6.79 37.98 31.72
C ALA A 139 -8.07 37.58 32.49
N THR A 140 -8.43 36.29 32.48
CA THR A 140 -9.58 35.78 33.23
C THR A 140 -9.37 35.93 34.74
N SER A 141 -8.16 35.65 35.24
CA SER A 141 -7.79 35.86 36.64
C SER A 141 -7.83 37.34 37.03
N GLU A 142 -7.32 38.23 36.17
CA GLU A 142 -7.36 39.68 36.39
C GLU A 142 -8.81 40.20 36.43
N ILE A 143 -9.68 39.75 35.52
CA ILE A 143 -11.11 40.08 35.54
C ILE A 143 -11.76 39.61 36.85
N ALA A 144 -11.45 38.40 37.31
CA ALA A 144 -11.98 37.90 38.58
C ALA A 144 -11.53 38.76 39.77
N GLN A 145 -10.26 39.18 39.81
CA GLN A 145 -9.73 40.07 40.85
C GLN A 145 -10.34 41.47 40.79
N LEU A 146 -10.52 42.04 39.60
CA LEU A 146 -11.15 43.34 39.44
C LEU A 146 -12.62 43.29 39.89
N ASN A 147 -13.34 42.20 39.58
CA ASN A 147 -14.71 42.02 40.03
C ASN A 147 -14.80 41.91 41.57
N THR A 148 -13.92 41.17 42.23
CA THR A 148 -13.92 41.10 43.70
C THR A 148 -13.59 42.45 44.32
N HIS A 149 -12.64 43.20 43.76
CA HIS A 149 -12.31 44.54 44.23
C HIS A 149 -13.48 45.52 44.04
N LYS A 150 -14.15 45.45 42.88
CA LYS A 150 -15.35 46.23 42.59
C LYS A 150 -16.45 45.95 43.62
N THR A 151 -16.80 44.68 43.86
CA THR A 151 -17.81 44.32 44.87
C THR A 151 -17.42 44.83 46.26
N ALA A 152 -16.15 44.72 46.65
CA ALA A 152 -15.69 45.21 47.95
C ALA A 152 -15.79 46.74 48.08
N LEU A 153 -15.48 47.49 47.01
CA LEU A 153 -15.65 48.95 46.99
C LEU A 153 -17.13 49.34 47.03
N GLU A 154 -18.00 48.64 46.29
CA GLU A 154 -19.45 48.87 46.31
C GLU A 154 -20.02 48.66 47.72
N THR A 155 -19.63 47.59 48.42
CA THR A 155 -20.04 47.35 49.82
C THR A 155 -19.55 48.48 50.75
N ARG A 156 -18.28 48.88 50.64
CA ARG A 156 -17.74 49.97 51.48
C ARG A 156 -18.45 51.29 51.23
N LEU A 157 -18.85 51.57 49.99
CA LEU A 157 -19.58 52.77 49.62
C LEU A 157 -20.98 52.76 50.25
N ALA A 158 -21.69 51.62 50.18
CA ALA A 158 -22.97 51.43 50.86
C ALA A 158 -22.85 51.59 52.39
N ASP A 159 -21.81 51.03 53.01
CA ASP A 159 -21.56 51.19 54.45
C ASP A 159 -21.30 52.66 54.85
N ARG A 160 -20.54 53.40 54.02
CA ARG A 160 -20.30 54.84 54.23
C ARG A 160 -21.57 55.67 54.08
N ASP A 161 -22.40 55.37 53.09
CA ASP A 161 -23.68 56.05 52.89
C ASP A 161 -24.62 55.83 54.07
N SER A 162 -24.69 54.60 54.58
CA SER A 162 -25.44 54.27 55.80
C SER A 162 -24.92 55.06 57.01
N ALA A 163 -23.60 55.08 57.23
CA ALA A 163 -22.99 55.83 58.33
C ALA A 163 -23.21 57.35 58.22
N LEU A 164 -23.17 57.92 57.01
CA LEU A 164 -23.47 59.33 56.76
C LEU A 164 -24.93 59.66 57.06
N ASN A 165 -25.86 58.78 56.68
CA ASN A 165 -27.28 58.96 56.99
C ASN A 165 -27.51 58.90 58.50
N GLN A 166 -26.91 57.94 59.20
CA GLN A 166 -27.00 57.87 60.66
C GLN A 166 -26.44 59.12 61.34
N LEU A 167 -25.26 59.59 60.91
CA LEU A 167 -24.65 60.81 61.46
C LEU A 167 -25.52 62.06 61.21
N ARG A 168 -26.17 62.15 60.04
CA ARG A 168 -27.14 63.23 59.73
C ARG A 168 -28.36 63.17 60.63
N GLU A 169 -28.91 61.98 60.88
CA GLU A 169 -30.03 61.81 61.81
C GLU A 169 -29.64 62.21 63.23
N ASP A 170 -28.47 61.78 63.70
CA ASP A 170 -27.98 62.11 65.04
C ASP A 170 -27.71 63.61 65.18
N HIS A 171 -27.14 64.26 64.17
CA HIS A 171 -27.00 65.71 64.12
C HIS A 171 -28.36 66.42 64.15
N SER A 172 -29.36 65.93 63.41
CA SER A 172 -30.71 66.51 63.42
C SER A 172 -31.37 66.39 64.80
N LYS A 173 -31.20 65.25 65.49
CA LYS A 173 -31.71 65.05 66.86
C LYS A 173 -31.03 66.02 67.84
N LEU A 174 -29.70 66.10 67.79
CA LEU A 174 -28.94 67.01 68.67
C LEU A 174 -29.33 68.48 68.44
N GLN A 175 -29.54 68.89 67.19
CA GLN A 175 -30.03 70.24 66.88
C GLN A 175 -31.42 70.49 67.46
N ALA A 176 -32.34 69.52 67.37
CA ALA A 176 -33.67 69.63 67.97
C ALA A 176 -33.58 69.78 69.50
N ASP A 177 -32.74 68.97 70.15
CA ASP A 177 -32.53 69.01 71.61
C ASP A 177 -31.94 70.36 72.06
N LEU A 178 -30.95 70.90 71.33
CA LEU A 178 -30.38 72.21 71.61
C LEU A 178 -31.42 73.34 71.49
N VAL A 179 -32.32 73.28 70.50
CA VAL A 179 -33.42 74.25 70.37
C VAL A 179 -34.38 74.18 71.56
N VAL A 180 -34.69 72.97 72.04
CA VAL A 180 -35.54 72.77 73.23
C VAL A 180 -34.86 73.36 74.47
N ILE A 181 -33.57 73.08 74.69
CA ILE A 181 -32.80 73.63 75.81
C ILE A 181 -32.75 75.16 75.74
N ALA A 182 -32.51 75.74 74.55
CA ALA A 182 -32.49 77.18 74.36
C ALA A 182 -33.85 77.83 74.67
N LYS A 183 -34.97 77.18 74.35
CA LYS A 183 -36.32 77.64 74.74
C LYS A 183 -36.51 77.60 76.25
N ILE A 184 -36.17 76.48 76.90
CA ILE A 184 -36.29 76.33 78.37
C ILE A 184 -35.42 77.34 79.12
N GLY A 185 -34.23 77.66 78.61
CA GLY A 185 -33.35 78.67 79.18
C GLY A 185 -33.89 80.11 79.05
N LYS A 186 -34.63 80.40 77.97
CA LYS A 186 -35.25 81.71 77.72
C LYS A 186 -36.50 81.97 78.58
N ASP A 187 -37.22 80.91 78.95
CA ASP A 187 -38.42 80.99 79.83
C ASP A 187 -38.07 81.14 81.32
N LYS A 188 -36.77 81.08 81.69
CA LYS A 188 -36.27 81.20 83.07
C LYS A 188 -35.58 82.54 83.39
N GLN A 189 -35.53 83.49 82.44
CA GLN A 189 -35.06 84.87 82.63
C GLN A 189 -36.23 85.85 82.54
#